data_AF-A0A838JTM0-F1
#
_entry.id   AF-A0A838JTM0-F1
#
_cell.length_a   1.000
_cell.length_b   1.000
_cell.length_c   1.000
_cell.angle_alpha   90.00
_cell.angle_beta   90.00
_cell.angle_gamma   90.00
#
_symmetry.space_group_name_H-M   'P 1'
#
loop_
_entity.id
_entity.type
_entity.pdbx_description
1 polymer ?
#
loop_
_entity_poly.entity_id
_entity_poly.type
_entity_poly.pdbx_seq_one_letter_code
_entity_poly.pdbx_strand_id
1 'polypeptide(L)'
;MNERAWDFQEVGRLPAPDDNVAMATRRLDPGTRVSYEGSEFEIHHTVLEGHRFAARPVAEGEDLLSWGLRFGRATKDISPGDYACNEKILRVLRERFKASPRQGEDPEGTSDLGGGRVPGGHDRAGLSLPEEPNFSDAELEPYVLDEGDFHPGEQVPLHDEPRTFMGYRRAPGRGVGTRNYIVVMGLTSRLTGFVRAL
;
A
#
# COMPACT_ATOMS: atom_id res chain seq x y z
N MET A 1 5.17 30.63 -15.49
CA MET A 1 4.87 30.57 -14.05
C MET A 1 5.99 29.72 -13.47
N ASN A 2 6.92 30.27 -12.68
CA ASN A 2 8.04 29.46 -12.15
C ASN A 2 7.45 28.47 -11.15
N GLU A 3 7.34 27.20 -11.54
CA GLU A 3 6.91 26.14 -10.64
C GLU A 3 7.97 25.97 -9.54
N ARG A 4 7.52 26.15 -8.29
CA ARG A 4 8.32 25.96 -7.08
C ARG A 4 8.83 24.51 -7.04
N ALA A 5 10.11 24.32 -6.69
CA ALA A 5 10.60 23.00 -6.30
C ALA A 5 10.03 22.63 -4.92
N TRP A 6 9.49 21.41 -4.82
CA TRP A 6 8.98 20.84 -3.57
C TRP A 6 10.14 20.34 -2.72
N ASP A 7 10.12 20.58 -1.42
CA ASP A 7 11.00 19.85 -0.53
C ASP A 7 10.57 18.37 -0.53
N PHE A 8 11.53 17.44 -0.54
CA PHE A 8 11.24 16.01 -0.57
C PHE A 8 10.27 15.58 0.53
N GLN A 9 10.37 16.14 1.74
CA GLN A 9 9.48 15.79 2.86
C GLN A 9 8.05 16.35 2.70
N GLU A 10 7.77 17.17 1.69
CA GLU A 10 6.39 17.56 1.36
C GLU A 10 5.70 16.48 0.51
N VAL A 11 6.46 15.67 -0.24
CA VAL A 11 5.94 14.82 -1.33
C VAL A 11 6.30 13.34 -1.22
N GLY A 12 7.32 12.97 -0.46
CA GLY A 12 7.83 11.60 -0.38
C GLY A 12 8.34 11.21 1.00
N ARG A 13 8.38 9.91 1.28
CA ARG A 13 8.96 9.33 2.50
C ARG A 13 9.87 8.14 2.16
N LEU A 14 11.05 8.13 2.77
CA LEU A 14 11.92 6.95 2.85
C LEU A 14 11.72 6.30 4.22
N PRO A 15 11.33 5.02 4.30
CA PRO A 15 11.19 4.32 5.57
C PRO A 15 12.51 4.18 6.35
N ALA A 16 13.61 3.93 5.66
CA ALA A 16 14.95 3.82 6.23
C ALA A 16 15.96 4.74 5.51
N PRO A 17 17.07 5.16 6.17
CA PRO A 17 18.05 6.07 5.57
C PRO A 17 18.73 5.56 4.28
N ASP A 18 18.89 4.24 4.18
CA ASP A 18 19.56 3.58 3.06
C ASP A 18 18.60 3.21 1.91
N ASP A 19 17.31 3.50 2.05
CA ASP A 19 16.34 3.25 0.99
C ASP A 19 16.60 4.18 -0.21
N ASN A 20 16.53 3.63 -1.42
CA ASN A 20 16.73 4.35 -2.69
C ASN A 20 15.40 4.71 -3.38
N VAL A 21 14.27 4.19 -2.89
CA VAL A 21 12.94 4.39 -3.45
C VAL A 21 11.99 4.94 -2.38
N ALA A 22 11.37 6.07 -2.68
CA ALA A 22 10.45 6.78 -1.81
C ALA A 22 8.99 6.39 -2.07
N MET A 23 8.16 6.40 -1.03
CA MET A 23 6.70 6.37 -1.17
C MET A 23 6.17 7.79 -1.31
N ALA A 24 5.37 8.05 -2.35
CA ALA A 24 4.72 9.34 -2.54
C ALA A 24 3.61 9.54 -1.49
N THR A 25 3.60 10.70 -0.84
CA THR A 25 2.58 11.08 0.16
C THR A 25 1.40 11.83 -0.44
N ARG A 26 1.43 12.04 -1.76
CA ARG A 26 0.38 12.65 -2.57
C ARG A 26 0.58 12.26 -4.03
N ARG A 27 -0.38 12.56 -4.89
CA ARG A 27 -0.17 12.46 -6.34
C ARG A 27 0.89 13.46 -6.79
N LEU A 28 1.83 13.01 -7.61
CA LEU A 28 2.84 13.81 -8.30
C LEU A 28 2.64 13.68 -9.80
N ASP A 29 2.54 14.81 -10.49
CA ASP A 29 2.39 14.84 -11.94
C ASP A 29 3.74 15.08 -12.63
N PRO A 30 3.88 14.66 -13.91
CA PRO A 30 5.07 14.95 -14.70
C PRO A 30 5.41 16.45 -14.66
N GLY A 31 6.70 16.79 -14.56
CA GLY A 31 7.13 18.18 -14.38
C GLY A 31 7.31 18.61 -12.93
N THR A 32 6.80 17.84 -11.96
CA THR A 32 6.98 18.17 -10.54
C THR A 32 8.47 18.13 -10.18
N ARG A 33 9.04 19.28 -9.79
CA ARG A 33 10.44 19.39 -9.35
C ARG A 33 10.53 19.12 -7.85
N VAL A 34 11.46 18.26 -7.44
CA VAL A 34 11.68 17.86 -6.05
C VAL A 34 13.14 18.12 -5.68
N SER A 35 13.36 18.78 -4.54
CA SER A 35 14.68 18.99 -3.94
C SER A 35 14.95 17.95 -2.86
N TYR A 36 16.07 17.25 -2.96
CA TYR A 36 16.50 16.19 -2.05
C TYR A 36 18.02 16.12 -1.94
N GLU A 37 18.57 16.08 -0.72
CA GLU A 37 20.03 15.96 -0.45
C GLU A 37 20.90 16.97 -1.22
N GLY A 38 20.41 18.20 -1.39
CA GLY A 38 21.13 19.27 -2.11
C GLY A 38 21.12 19.12 -3.65
N SER A 39 20.38 18.14 -4.17
CA SER A 39 20.12 17.95 -5.61
C SER A 39 18.65 18.21 -5.93
N GLU A 40 18.35 18.48 -7.20
CA GLU A 40 16.97 18.56 -7.69
C GLU A 40 16.76 17.56 -8.81
N PHE A 41 15.59 16.92 -8.81
CA PHE A 41 15.14 16.05 -9.89
C PHE A 41 13.68 16.33 -10.24
N GLU A 42 13.25 15.81 -11.38
CA GLU A 42 11.90 15.99 -11.89
C GLU A 42 11.16 14.65 -11.87
N ILE A 43 9.88 14.68 -11.54
CA ILE A 43 8.99 13.53 -11.71
C ILE A 43 8.67 13.39 -13.20
N HIS A 44 9.00 12.25 -13.81
CA HIS A 44 8.82 12.04 -15.26
C HIS A 44 7.44 11.50 -15.64
N HIS A 45 6.80 10.77 -14.73
CA HIS A 45 5.52 10.10 -14.93
C HIS A 45 4.61 10.36 -13.74
N THR A 46 3.29 10.23 -13.91
CA THR A 46 2.37 10.38 -12.79
C THR A 46 2.62 9.30 -11.74
N VAL A 47 2.96 9.71 -10.51
CA VAL A 47 3.11 8.85 -9.34
C VAL A 47 1.91 9.08 -8.43
N LEU A 48 1.12 8.03 -8.20
CA LEU A 48 -0.04 8.12 -7.31
C LEU A 48 0.39 8.15 -5.83
N GLU A 49 -0.46 8.68 -4.96
CA GLU A 49 -0.25 8.56 -3.51
C GLU A 49 -0.12 7.08 -3.10
N GLY A 50 0.86 6.77 -2.25
CA GLY A 50 1.21 5.42 -1.84
C GLY A 50 2.04 4.63 -2.85
N HIS A 51 2.19 5.12 -4.09
CA HIS A 51 3.08 4.53 -5.08
C HIS A 51 4.51 5.04 -4.88
N ARG A 52 5.47 4.41 -5.57
CA ARG A 52 6.89 4.57 -5.30
C ARG A 52 7.65 5.23 -6.44
N PHE A 53 8.61 6.10 -6.13
CA PHE A 53 9.51 6.72 -7.11
C PHE A 53 10.95 6.69 -6.61
N ALA A 54 11.92 6.65 -7.52
CA ALA A 54 13.34 6.64 -7.14
C ALA A 54 13.74 7.98 -6.52
N ALA A 55 14.36 7.95 -5.34
CA ALA A 55 14.94 9.13 -4.70
C ALA A 55 16.43 9.31 -5.04
N ARG A 56 17.09 8.21 -5.43
CA ARG A 56 18.49 8.13 -5.83
C ARG A 56 18.61 7.28 -7.11
N PRO A 57 19.71 7.39 -7.87
CA PRO A 57 19.95 6.51 -9.01
C PRO A 57 19.97 5.04 -8.56
N VAL A 58 19.41 4.15 -9.39
CA VAL A 58 19.48 2.69 -9.21
C VAL A 58 19.89 2.10 -10.55
N ALA A 59 21.07 1.49 -10.62
CA ALA A 59 21.57 0.89 -11.86
C ALA A 59 20.86 -0.42 -12.18
N GLU A 60 20.87 -0.84 -13.44
CA GLU A 60 20.36 -2.15 -13.85
C GLU A 60 20.98 -3.28 -13.00
N GLY A 61 20.13 -4.17 -12.49
CA GLY A 61 20.53 -5.27 -11.62
C GLY A 61 20.72 -4.91 -10.15
N GLU A 62 20.68 -3.62 -9.78
CA GLU A 62 20.72 -3.20 -8.37
C GLU A 62 19.39 -3.42 -7.65
N ASP A 63 19.47 -3.50 -6.33
CA ASP A 63 18.31 -3.76 -5.48
C ASP A 63 17.54 -2.46 -5.20
N LEU A 64 16.21 -2.53 -5.34
CA LEU A 64 15.30 -1.51 -4.83
C LEU A 64 14.99 -1.83 -3.37
N LEU A 65 15.26 -0.86 -2.49
CA LEU A 65 15.18 -1.02 -1.04
C LEU A 65 13.99 -0.25 -0.46
N SER A 66 13.35 -0.89 0.52
CA SER A 66 12.34 -0.27 1.38
C SER A 66 12.42 -0.91 2.76
N TRP A 67 12.45 -0.10 3.81
CA TRP A 67 12.70 -0.54 5.19
C TRP A 67 14.06 -1.22 5.35
N GLY A 68 15.06 -0.83 4.53
CA GLY A 68 16.37 -1.48 4.48
C GLY A 68 16.35 -2.88 3.88
N LEU A 69 15.22 -3.32 3.33
CA LEU A 69 15.03 -4.64 2.75
C LEU A 69 14.81 -4.53 1.24
N ARG A 70 15.41 -5.46 0.49
CA ARG A 70 15.16 -5.63 -0.94
C ARG A 70 13.72 -6.06 -1.17
N PHE A 71 13.00 -5.30 -2.00
CA PHE A 71 11.68 -5.69 -2.49
C PHE A 71 11.64 -5.91 -4.01
N GLY A 72 12.65 -5.43 -4.74
CA GLY A 72 12.73 -5.59 -6.19
C GLY A 72 14.16 -5.48 -6.68
N ARG A 73 14.37 -5.86 -7.95
CA ARG A 73 15.63 -5.68 -8.66
C ARG A 73 15.39 -4.90 -9.94
N ALA A 74 16.21 -3.87 -10.17
CA ALA A 74 16.11 -3.04 -11.35
C ALA A 74 16.35 -3.88 -12.62
N THR A 75 15.48 -3.74 -13.61
CA THR A 75 15.62 -4.41 -14.92
C THR A 75 16.22 -3.49 -15.98
N LYS A 76 16.47 -2.22 -15.60
CA LYS A 76 17.17 -1.18 -16.35
C LYS A 76 17.55 -0.07 -15.39
N ASP A 77 18.38 0.86 -15.81
CA ASP A 77 18.71 2.05 -15.02
C ASP A 77 17.45 2.85 -14.67
N ILE A 78 17.35 3.28 -13.40
CA ILE A 78 16.27 4.08 -12.84
C ILE A 78 16.87 5.39 -12.32
N SER A 79 16.44 6.50 -12.90
CA SER A 79 16.89 7.83 -12.48
C SER A 79 16.04 8.37 -11.33
N PRO A 80 16.59 9.27 -10.48
CA PRO A 80 15.78 9.98 -9.50
C PRO A 80 14.54 10.63 -10.13
N GLY A 81 13.38 10.44 -9.52
CA GLY A 81 12.08 10.92 -10.01
C GLY A 81 11.35 9.95 -10.94
N ASP A 82 12.00 8.88 -11.41
CA ASP A 82 11.33 7.84 -12.17
C ASP A 82 10.32 7.09 -11.30
N TYR A 83 9.16 6.79 -11.89
CA TYR A 83 8.16 5.96 -11.26
C TYR A 83 8.67 4.51 -11.17
N ALA A 84 8.87 3.99 -9.96
CA ALA A 84 9.28 2.60 -9.75
C ALA A 84 8.07 1.69 -9.94
N CYS A 85 8.06 0.93 -11.03
CA CYS A 85 6.92 0.10 -11.42
C CYS A 85 7.34 -1.27 -11.99
N ASN A 86 6.67 -2.32 -11.52
CA ASN A 86 6.76 -3.67 -12.06
C ASN A 86 5.68 -3.91 -13.12
N GLU A 87 5.75 -5.07 -13.78
CA GLU A 87 4.80 -5.43 -14.83
C GLU A 87 3.34 -5.47 -14.32
N LYS A 88 3.14 -6.03 -13.12
CA LYS A 88 1.81 -6.21 -12.52
C LYS A 88 1.12 -4.87 -12.26
N ILE A 89 1.83 -3.89 -11.69
CA ILE A 89 1.23 -2.60 -11.35
C ILE A 89 0.91 -1.80 -12.62
N LEU A 90 1.79 -1.80 -13.62
CA LEU A 90 1.53 -1.13 -14.89
C LEU A 90 0.30 -1.72 -15.59
N ARG A 91 0.18 -3.05 -15.64
CA ARG A 91 -1.00 -3.72 -16.22
C ARG A 91 -2.29 -3.30 -15.51
N VAL A 92 -2.34 -3.40 -14.18
CA VAL A 92 -3.53 -3.06 -13.38
C VAL A 92 -3.93 -1.60 -13.56
N LEU A 93 -2.97 -0.66 -13.54
CA LEU A 93 -3.26 0.75 -13.74
C LEU A 93 -3.79 0.99 -15.16
N ARG A 94 -3.17 0.42 -16.19
CA ARG A 94 -3.66 0.56 -17.58
C ARG A 94 -5.08 0.02 -17.73
N GLU A 95 -5.39 -1.14 -17.16
CA GLU A 95 -6.73 -1.73 -17.24
C GLU A 95 -7.78 -0.86 -16.53
N ARG A 96 -7.50 -0.45 -15.28
CA ARG A 96 -8.43 0.36 -14.48
C ARG A 96 -8.72 1.72 -15.10
N PHE A 97 -7.73 2.32 -15.77
CA PHE A 97 -7.87 3.67 -16.30
C PHE A 97 -8.20 3.70 -17.80
N LYS A 98 -8.04 2.60 -18.55
CA LYS A 98 -8.68 2.40 -19.86
C LYS A 98 -10.17 2.04 -19.74
N ALA A 99 -10.58 1.38 -18.65
CA ALA A 99 -11.95 1.00 -18.40
C ALA A 99 -12.64 2.02 -17.47
N SER A 100 -13.30 3.04 -18.02
CA SER A 100 -14.36 3.76 -17.31
C SER A 100 -15.46 4.16 -18.31
N PRO A 101 -16.77 3.94 -18.05
CA PRO A 101 -17.39 4.16 -16.74
C PRO A 101 -18.26 3.01 -16.19
N ARG A 102 -18.38 2.97 -14.87
CA ARG A 102 -19.69 2.82 -14.22
C ARG A 102 -19.89 4.02 -13.30
N GLN A 103 -20.69 4.98 -13.74
CA GLN A 103 -21.27 5.98 -12.85
C GLN A 103 -22.76 5.66 -12.73
N GLY A 104 -23.21 5.41 -11.50
CA GLY A 104 -24.61 5.28 -11.12
C GLY A 104 -25.16 3.86 -11.27
N GLU A 105 -25.22 3.13 -10.16
CA GLU A 105 -26.37 2.30 -9.75
C GLU A 105 -25.95 1.46 -8.53
N ASP A 106 -26.42 1.85 -7.35
CA ASP A 106 -27.07 0.91 -6.43
C ASP A 106 -28.50 1.48 -6.24
N PRO A 107 -29.56 0.65 -6.19
CA PRO A 107 -29.54 -0.70 -5.61
C PRO A 107 -30.28 -1.77 -6.44
N GLU A 108 -30.04 -3.04 -6.09
CA GLU A 108 -30.85 -4.22 -6.43
C GLU A 108 -31.01 -4.60 -7.91
N GLY A 109 -30.61 -5.83 -8.24
CA GLY A 109 -31.20 -6.55 -9.37
C GLY A 109 -30.20 -7.34 -10.19
N THR A 110 -30.30 -8.66 -10.10
CA THR A 110 -29.68 -9.60 -11.01
C THR A 110 -30.27 -9.45 -12.42
N SER A 111 -29.45 -9.31 -13.46
CA SER A 111 -29.58 -10.09 -14.71
C SER A 111 -28.69 -9.56 -15.84
N ASP A 112 -28.14 -10.53 -16.57
CA ASP A 112 -27.56 -10.41 -17.91
C ASP A 112 -28.51 -9.76 -18.92
N LEU A 113 -27.96 -8.97 -19.87
CA LEU A 113 -28.21 -9.01 -21.33
C LEU A 113 -27.81 -7.70 -22.04
N GLY A 114 -26.92 -7.82 -23.04
CA GLY A 114 -27.10 -7.26 -24.39
C GLY A 114 -26.94 -5.75 -24.66
N GLY A 115 -25.82 -5.40 -25.31
CA GLY A 115 -25.80 -4.69 -26.61
C GLY A 115 -26.32 -3.25 -26.69
N GLY A 116 -25.41 -2.28 -26.61
CA GLY A 116 -25.62 -0.90 -27.06
C GLY A 116 -24.31 -0.24 -27.46
N ARG A 117 -24.17 0.15 -28.74
CA ARG A 117 -23.00 0.89 -29.26
C ARG A 117 -23.21 2.37 -28.94
N VAL A 118 -22.42 2.93 -28.02
CA VAL A 118 -22.37 4.38 -27.77
C VAL A 118 -21.09 4.99 -28.35
N PRO A 119 -21.15 6.21 -28.93
CA PRO A 119 -20.05 6.79 -29.67
C PRO A 119 -19.03 7.51 -28.77
N GLY A 120 -17.78 7.48 -29.24
CA GLY A 120 -16.60 8.27 -28.83
C GLY A 120 -16.70 9.20 -27.63
N GLY A 121 -15.88 8.90 -26.60
CA GLY A 121 -15.52 9.81 -25.53
C GLY A 121 -14.04 9.66 -25.19
N HIS A 122 -13.32 10.79 -25.13
CA HIS A 122 -11.87 10.90 -24.96
C HIS A 122 -11.33 10.32 -23.64
N ASP A 123 -10.09 9.82 -23.70
CA ASP A 123 -9.24 9.37 -22.59
C ASP A 123 -9.17 10.44 -21.48
N ARG A 124 -9.73 10.17 -20.29
CA ARG A 124 -10.01 11.21 -19.25
C ARG A 124 -9.44 10.91 -17.86
N ALA A 125 -8.42 10.05 -17.74
CA ALA A 125 -7.73 9.84 -16.46
C ALA A 125 -6.48 10.71 -16.26
N GLY A 126 -5.90 11.28 -17.34
CA GLY A 126 -4.76 12.21 -17.25
C GLY A 126 -3.52 11.64 -16.54
N LEU A 127 -3.31 10.32 -16.61
CA LEU A 127 -2.13 9.64 -16.06
C LEU A 127 -1.08 9.47 -17.15
N SER A 128 0.10 10.03 -16.94
CA SER A 128 1.29 9.67 -17.72
C SER A 128 1.94 8.47 -17.05
N LEU A 129 1.95 7.29 -17.69
CA LEU A 129 2.56 6.08 -17.13
C LEU A 129 3.74 5.65 -18.01
N PRO A 130 4.80 5.06 -17.43
CA PRO A 130 5.88 4.45 -18.20
C PRO A 130 5.35 3.40 -19.18
N GLU A 131 5.98 3.31 -20.36
CA GLU A 131 5.64 2.30 -21.38
C GLU A 131 6.06 0.88 -20.98
N GLU A 132 7.13 0.77 -20.20
CA GLU A 132 7.72 -0.49 -19.76
C GLU A 132 8.00 -0.46 -18.26
N PRO A 133 7.92 -1.61 -17.58
CA PRO A 133 8.37 -1.72 -16.19
C PRO A 133 9.88 -1.46 -16.09
N ASN A 134 10.34 -1.10 -14.90
CA ASN A 134 11.75 -0.84 -14.61
C ASN A 134 12.33 -1.69 -13.47
N PHE A 135 11.50 -2.51 -12.81
CA PHE A 135 11.99 -3.50 -11.86
C PHE A 135 11.13 -4.77 -11.88
N SER A 136 11.72 -5.87 -11.41
CA SER A 136 11.03 -7.13 -11.10
C SER A 136 10.95 -7.34 -9.58
N ASP A 137 9.86 -7.95 -9.11
CA ASP A 137 9.70 -8.26 -7.69
C ASP A 137 10.81 -9.21 -7.24
N ALA A 138 11.39 -8.94 -6.07
CA ALA A 138 12.41 -9.81 -5.51
C ALA A 138 11.77 -11.15 -5.14
N GLU A 139 12.47 -12.25 -5.44
CA GLU A 139 12.06 -13.56 -4.97
C GLU A 139 12.07 -13.58 -3.44
N LEU A 140 10.92 -13.90 -2.85
CA LEU A 140 10.81 -14.11 -1.42
C LEU A 140 11.44 -15.46 -1.10
N GLU A 141 12.68 -15.45 -0.65
CA GLU A 141 13.33 -16.63 -0.10
C GLU A 141 12.56 -17.09 1.13
N PRO A 142 12.06 -18.34 1.16
CA PRO A 142 11.38 -18.86 2.34
C PRO A 142 12.32 -18.79 3.54
N TYR A 143 11.91 -18.04 4.55
CA TYR A 143 12.65 -17.99 5.80
C TYR A 143 12.59 -19.37 6.48
N VAL A 144 13.75 -19.97 6.70
CA VAL A 144 13.90 -21.19 7.49
C VAL A 144 14.36 -20.78 8.88
N LEU A 145 13.52 -21.02 9.89
CA LEU A 145 13.87 -20.75 11.27
C LEU A 145 15.01 -21.68 11.69
N ASP A 146 16.13 -21.11 12.11
CA ASP A 146 17.18 -21.86 12.80
C ASP A 146 16.75 -22.07 14.26
N GLU A 147 16.35 -23.29 14.59
CA GLU A 147 15.94 -23.63 15.96
C GLU A 147 17.11 -23.58 16.96
N GLY A 148 18.36 -23.75 16.50
CA GLY A 148 19.56 -23.70 17.35
C GLY A 148 19.95 -22.27 17.74
N ASP A 149 19.72 -21.31 16.85
CA ASP A 149 19.95 -19.88 17.06
C ASP A 149 18.68 -19.13 17.50
N PHE A 150 17.55 -19.84 17.68
CA PHE A 150 16.33 -19.22 18.17
C PHE A 150 16.48 -18.81 19.64
N HIS A 151 16.46 -17.50 19.87
CA HIS A 151 16.41 -16.92 21.20
C HIS A 151 15.00 -16.40 21.48
N PRO A 152 14.24 -17.03 22.40
CA PRO A 152 12.99 -16.45 22.88
C PRO A 152 13.24 -15.04 23.41
N GLY A 153 12.39 -14.10 23.04
CA GLY A 153 12.46 -12.75 23.59
C GLY A 153 12.30 -12.78 25.11
N GLU A 154 13.12 -12.00 25.82
CA GLU A 154 12.96 -11.84 27.25
C GLU A 154 11.69 -11.01 27.51
N GLN A 155 10.80 -11.55 28.35
CA GLN A 155 9.62 -10.82 28.78
C GLN A 155 10.07 -9.57 29.52
N VAL A 156 9.77 -8.40 28.95
CA VAL A 156 10.09 -7.12 29.60
C VAL A 156 9.41 -7.04 30.98
N PRO A 157 10.10 -6.46 32.00
CA PRO A 157 9.52 -6.28 33.32
C PRO A 157 8.18 -5.56 33.25
N LEU A 158 7.24 -6.01 34.08
CA LEU A 158 6.01 -5.25 34.29
C LEU A 158 6.37 -3.91 34.95
N HIS A 159 5.61 -2.87 34.61
CA HIS A 159 5.70 -1.61 35.34
C HIS A 159 5.36 -1.83 36.82
N ASP A 160 6.15 -1.23 37.71
CA ASP A 160 5.95 -1.32 39.16
C ASP A 160 4.54 -0.86 39.58
N GLU A 161 4.02 0.15 38.89
CA GLU A 161 2.67 0.66 39.07
C GLU A 161 1.80 0.31 37.86
N PRO A 162 0.95 -0.73 37.95
CA PRO A 162 0.06 -1.08 36.87
C PRO A 162 -0.98 0.02 36.66
N ARG A 163 -1.07 0.52 35.43
CA ARG A 163 -2.16 1.43 35.03
C ARG A 163 -3.49 0.70 35.12
N THR A 164 -4.50 1.40 35.60
CA THR A 164 -5.86 0.86 35.76
C THR A 164 -6.79 1.40 34.68
N PHE A 165 -7.88 0.67 34.42
CA PHE A 165 -8.97 1.12 33.57
C PHE A 165 -10.30 0.66 34.17
N MET A 166 -11.39 1.38 33.85
CA MET A 166 -12.73 0.97 34.25
C MET A 166 -13.18 -0.24 33.42
N GLY A 167 -13.46 -1.37 34.08
CA GLY A 167 -13.85 -2.59 33.40
C GLY A 167 -14.87 -3.44 34.17
N TYR A 168 -15.40 -4.44 33.48
CA TYR A 168 -16.41 -5.34 34.03
C TYR A 168 -15.75 -6.54 34.67
N ARG A 169 -15.80 -6.62 36.01
CA ARG A 169 -15.29 -7.75 36.78
C ARG A 169 -16.00 -9.04 36.35
N ARG A 170 -15.24 -10.09 36.08
CA ARG A 170 -15.76 -11.42 35.72
C ARG A 170 -15.69 -12.37 36.91
N ALA A 171 -16.23 -13.57 36.74
CA ALA A 171 -16.12 -14.64 37.72
C ALA A 171 -14.66 -14.85 38.15
N PRO A 172 -14.40 -15.34 39.38
CA PRO A 172 -13.05 -15.53 39.89
C PRO A 172 -12.14 -16.25 38.90
N GLY A 173 -10.89 -15.76 38.76
CA GLY A 173 -9.90 -16.30 37.82
C GLY A 173 -10.04 -15.83 36.37
N ARG A 174 -11.14 -15.19 35.97
CA ARG A 174 -11.35 -14.70 34.59
C ARG A 174 -10.98 -13.23 34.37
N GLY A 175 -10.62 -12.50 35.42
CA GLY A 175 -10.13 -11.12 35.34
C GLY A 175 -11.22 -10.08 35.01
N VAL A 176 -10.86 -9.06 34.24
CA VAL A 176 -11.71 -7.88 33.94
C VAL A 176 -11.81 -7.70 32.43
N GLY A 177 -13.03 -7.56 31.91
CA GLY A 177 -13.29 -7.31 30.49
C GLY A 177 -13.58 -5.85 30.18
N THR A 178 -13.26 -5.40 28.97
CA THR A 178 -13.49 -4.01 28.49
C THR A 178 -14.91 -3.76 27.97
N ARG A 179 -15.67 -4.83 27.68
CA ARG A 179 -17.01 -4.77 27.08
C ARG A 179 -17.95 -5.73 27.80
N ASN A 180 -19.23 -5.38 27.96
CA ASN A 180 -20.25 -6.21 28.60
C ASN A 180 -21.35 -6.62 27.60
N TYR A 181 -21.09 -7.70 26.85
CA TYR A 181 -22.03 -8.21 25.86
C TYR A 181 -22.78 -9.45 26.32
N ILE A 182 -24.01 -9.58 25.85
CA ILE A 182 -24.74 -10.84 25.78
C ILE A 182 -24.44 -11.42 24.40
N VAL A 183 -23.93 -12.64 24.35
CA VAL A 183 -23.70 -13.36 23.08
C VAL A 183 -24.81 -14.39 22.93
N VAL A 184 -25.60 -14.27 21.87
CA VAL A 184 -26.54 -15.31 21.43
C VAL A 184 -25.87 -16.05 20.27
N MET A 185 -25.68 -17.36 20.43
CA MET A 185 -25.02 -18.19 19.42
C MET A 185 -25.86 -19.42 19.14
N GLY A 186 -26.02 -19.75 17.85
CA GLY A 186 -26.67 -20.98 17.43
C GLY A 186 -25.72 -22.16 17.65
N LEU A 187 -26.15 -23.17 18.40
CA LEU A 187 -25.34 -24.37 18.65
C LEU A 187 -25.25 -25.30 17.41
N THR A 188 -26.04 -25.02 16.38
CA THR A 188 -26.02 -25.73 15.10
C THR A 188 -26.25 -24.77 13.95
N SER A 189 -25.85 -25.16 12.74
CA SER A 189 -26.06 -24.38 11.51
C SER A 189 -27.53 -24.07 11.22
N ARG A 190 -28.47 -24.90 11.71
CA ARG A 190 -29.92 -24.72 11.54
C ARG A 190 -30.50 -23.56 12.36
N LEU A 191 -29.78 -23.11 13.38
CA LEU A 191 -30.24 -22.04 14.29
C LEU A 191 -29.74 -20.65 13.90
N THR A 192 -28.88 -20.55 12.88
CA THR A 192 -28.27 -19.28 12.44
C THR A 192 -29.32 -18.24 12.04
N GLY A 193 -30.39 -18.66 11.34
CA GLY A 193 -31.47 -17.75 10.92
C GLY A 193 -32.22 -17.12 12.10
N PHE A 194 -32.47 -17.89 13.16
CA PHE A 194 -33.15 -17.42 14.37
C PHE A 194 -32.29 -16.46 15.17
N VAL A 195 -31.00 -16.76 15.31
CA VAL A 195 -30.05 -15.91 16.05
C VAL A 195 -29.87 -14.56 15.37
N ARG A 196 -29.89 -14.51 14.02
CA ARG A 196 -29.80 -13.24 13.27
C ARG A 196 -31.04 -12.36 13.36
N ALA A 197 -32.18 -12.93 13.72
CA ALA A 197 -33.46 -12.21 13.79
C ALA A 197 -33.75 -11.59 15.17
N LEU A 198 -32.91 -11.89 16.18
CA LEU A 198 -32.95 -11.33 17.54
C LEU A 198 -32.05 -10.09 17.66
#